data_AF-A0A972I0N8-F1
#
_entry.id   AF-A0A972I0N8-F1
#
_cell.length_a   1.000
_cell.length_b   1.000
_cell.length_c   1.000
_cell.angle_alpha   90.00
_cell.angle_beta   90.00
_cell.angle_gamma   90.00
#
_symmetry.space_group_name_H-M   'P 1'
#
loop_
_entity.id
_entity.type
_entity.pdbx_description
1 polymer ?
#
loop_
_entity_poly.entity_id
_entity_poly.type
_entity_poly.pdbx_seq_one_letter_code
_entity_poly.pdbx_strand_id
1 'polypeptide(L)'
;MKIYVLDKTLEYENNMKAYDELVSYVDEIVNKSNLAFSHLIIDGVEIYGDFYKYFLENIKNIEEVIVVTITIKEMSKEILLSTVDYVERAIPEIDRLSDEFYKTPHRDSWTKLTDLIDGIKWIMDTFMIIDTNKQLKDIVNNYEEWNLYAKDIFSLKELLVDFEEILENNDYVSIADILSYELIPLFRGMKEKLEKVALEEVEIDNA
;
A
#
# COMPACT_ATOMS: atom_id res chain seq x y z
N MET A 1 -17.79 3.23 -26.76
CA MET A 1 -16.70 2.79 -25.87
C MET A 1 -16.83 1.29 -25.65
N LYS A 2 -15.73 0.55 -25.85
CA LYS A 2 -15.66 -0.88 -25.54
C LYS A 2 -14.98 -1.08 -24.19
N ILE A 3 -15.56 -1.92 -23.37
CA ILE A 3 -15.03 -2.28 -22.05
C ILE A 3 -14.71 -3.77 -22.06
N TYR A 4 -13.46 -4.10 -21.76
CA TYR A 4 -12.94 -5.45 -21.67
C TYR A 4 -12.73 -5.80 -20.21
N VAL A 5 -13.37 -6.88 -19.74
CA VAL A 5 -13.22 -7.37 -18.38
C VAL A 5 -13.14 -8.89 -18.42
N LEU A 6 -12.01 -9.45 -18.00
CA LEU A 6 -11.72 -10.88 -18.12
C LEU A 6 -11.94 -11.36 -19.58
N ASP A 7 -12.86 -12.30 -19.77
CA ASP A 7 -13.24 -12.89 -21.06
C ASP A 7 -14.42 -12.19 -21.75
N LYS A 8 -14.92 -11.09 -21.19
CA LYS A 8 -16.12 -10.39 -21.68
C LYS A 8 -15.79 -9.04 -22.30
N THR A 9 -16.56 -8.73 -23.33
CA THR A 9 -16.58 -7.42 -23.98
C THR A 9 -17.97 -6.83 -23.85
N LEU A 10 -18.04 -5.62 -23.31
CA LEU A 10 -19.25 -4.82 -23.17
C LEU A 10 -19.12 -3.57 -24.05
N GLU A 11 -20.21 -3.12 -24.64
CA GLU A 11 -20.22 -1.93 -25.48
C GLU A 11 -21.24 -0.92 -24.94
N TYR A 12 -20.75 0.30 -24.69
CA TYR A 12 -21.50 1.38 -24.10
C TYR A 12 -21.37 2.67 -24.91
N GLU A 13 -22.39 3.51 -24.81
CA GLU A 13 -22.29 4.89 -25.22
C GLU A 13 -21.26 5.65 -24.36
N ASN A 14 -20.59 6.62 -24.97
CA ASN A 14 -19.57 7.46 -24.35
C ASN A 14 -20.21 8.52 -23.42
N ASN A 15 -20.78 8.07 -22.31
CA ASN A 15 -21.38 8.91 -21.29
C ASN A 15 -21.09 8.37 -19.87
N MET A 16 -21.36 9.17 -18.84
CA MET A 16 -21.05 8.80 -17.46
C MET A 16 -21.86 7.61 -16.93
N LYS A 17 -22.99 7.26 -17.56
CA LYS A 17 -23.73 6.03 -17.21
C LYS A 17 -22.88 4.78 -17.47
N ALA A 18 -22.03 4.80 -18.50
CA ALA A 18 -21.11 3.71 -18.77
C ALA A 18 -20.06 3.53 -17.66
N TYR A 19 -19.61 4.63 -17.05
CA TYR A 19 -18.72 4.57 -15.88
C TYR A 19 -19.43 3.95 -14.68
N ASP A 20 -20.67 4.37 -14.38
CA ASP A 20 -21.44 3.84 -13.25
C ASP A 20 -21.70 2.32 -13.43
N GLU A 21 -21.99 1.90 -14.66
CA GLU A 21 -22.18 0.49 -15.00
C GLU A 21 -20.87 -0.31 -14.93
N LEU A 22 -19.75 0.26 -15.39
CA LEU A 22 -18.41 -0.33 -15.23
C LEU A 22 -18.10 -0.59 -13.75
N VAL A 23 -18.24 0.42 -12.89
CA VAL A 23 -17.94 0.29 -11.45
C VAL A 23 -18.79 -0.81 -10.82
N SER A 24 -20.10 -0.79 -11.08
CA SER A 24 -21.03 -1.81 -10.57
C SER A 24 -20.63 -3.23 -11.02
N TYR A 25 -20.18 -3.36 -12.27
CA TYR A 25 -19.79 -4.64 -12.84
C TYR A 25 -18.45 -5.16 -12.28
N VAL A 26 -17.47 -4.27 -12.08
CA VAL A 26 -16.20 -4.60 -11.42
C VAL A 26 -16.44 -5.05 -9.99
N ASP A 27 -17.28 -4.34 -9.24
CA ASP A 27 -17.65 -4.71 -7.87
C ASP A 27 -18.30 -6.10 -7.82
N GLU A 28 -19.17 -6.42 -8.78
CA GLU A 28 -19.80 -7.75 -8.86
C GLU A 28 -18.75 -8.85 -9.07
N ILE A 29 -17.76 -8.63 -9.95
CA ILE A 29 -16.69 -9.58 -10.23
C ILE A 29 -15.81 -9.79 -9.01
N VAL A 30 -15.32 -8.70 -8.40
CA VAL A 30 -14.43 -8.75 -7.23
C VAL A 30 -15.12 -9.45 -6.06
N ASN A 31 -16.41 -9.20 -5.83
CA ASN A 31 -17.16 -9.83 -4.72
C ASN A 31 -17.45 -11.32 -4.95
N LYS A 32 -17.47 -11.80 -6.20
CA LYS A 32 -17.80 -13.20 -6.55
C LYS A 32 -16.57 -14.06 -6.85
N SER A 33 -15.39 -13.45 -6.93
CA SER A 33 -14.15 -14.12 -7.32
C SER A 33 -13.05 -13.91 -6.29
N ASN A 34 -11.92 -14.59 -6.47
CA ASN A 34 -10.72 -14.37 -5.65
C ASN A 34 -9.76 -13.38 -6.34
N LEU A 35 -10.33 -12.34 -6.94
CA LEU A 35 -9.62 -11.32 -7.69
C LEU A 35 -9.82 -9.96 -7.03
N ALA A 36 -8.80 -9.13 -7.10
CA ALA A 36 -8.87 -7.72 -6.78
C ALA A 36 -8.82 -6.89 -8.06
N PHE A 37 -9.53 -5.77 -8.06
CA PHE A 37 -9.35 -4.72 -9.06
C PHE A 37 -7.97 -4.07 -8.85
N SER A 38 -7.17 -3.98 -9.91
CA SER A 38 -5.86 -3.33 -9.88
C SER A 38 -5.93 -1.93 -10.47
N HIS A 39 -6.25 -1.83 -11.76
CA HIS A 39 -6.22 -0.57 -12.49
C HIS A 39 -7.04 -0.67 -13.79
N LEU A 40 -7.17 0.46 -14.49
CA LEU A 40 -7.74 0.51 -15.84
C LEU A 40 -6.63 0.80 -16.84
N ILE A 41 -6.71 0.19 -18.02
CA ILE A 41 -5.96 0.62 -19.19
C ILE A 41 -6.95 1.30 -20.12
N ILE A 42 -6.82 2.61 -20.33
CA ILE A 42 -7.73 3.40 -21.16
C ILE A 42 -6.98 3.90 -22.38
N ASP A 43 -7.40 3.46 -23.57
CA ASP A 43 -6.74 3.76 -24.84
C ASP A 43 -5.21 3.51 -24.81
N GLY A 44 -4.80 2.43 -24.12
CA GLY A 44 -3.40 2.04 -23.94
C GLY A 44 -2.64 2.72 -22.79
N VAL A 45 -3.30 3.58 -22.00
CA VAL A 45 -2.71 4.26 -20.84
C VAL A 45 -3.16 3.61 -19.54
N GLU A 46 -2.22 3.16 -18.72
CA GLU A 46 -2.49 2.65 -17.37
C GLU A 46 -2.88 3.78 -16.41
N ILE A 47 -4.05 3.65 -15.80
CA ILE A 47 -4.64 4.58 -14.83
C ILE A 47 -4.88 3.81 -13.54
N TYR A 48 -4.25 4.23 -12.45
CA TYR A 48 -4.31 3.53 -11.15
C TYR A 48 -5.24 4.20 -10.12
N GLY A 49 -5.78 5.39 -10.43
CA GLY A 49 -6.62 6.15 -9.51
C GLY A 49 -7.38 7.29 -10.19
N ASP A 50 -8.19 8.02 -9.42
CA ASP A 50 -9.01 9.15 -9.90
C ASP A 50 -9.89 8.83 -11.13
N PHE A 51 -10.35 7.58 -11.23
CA PHE A 51 -11.10 7.08 -12.38
C PHE A 51 -12.31 7.95 -12.74
N TYR A 52 -13.09 8.36 -11.74
CA TYR A 52 -14.25 9.23 -11.96
C TYR A 52 -13.87 10.51 -12.70
N LYS A 53 -12.79 11.17 -12.25
CA LYS A 53 -12.31 12.41 -12.86
C LYS A 53 -11.80 12.17 -14.27
N TYR A 54 -11.01 11.10 -14.46
CA TYR A 54 -10.52 10.73 -15.79
C TYR A 54 -11.66 10.52 -16.78
N PHE A 55 -12.69 9.75 -16.39
CA PHE A 55 -13.88 9.54 -17.21
C PHE A 55 -14.62 10.87 -17.43
N LEU A 56 -14.88 11.66 -16.39
CA LEU A 56 -15.58 12.93 -16.52
C LEU A 56 -14.93 13.87 -17.55
N GLU A 57 -13.60 13.92 -17.58
CA GLU A 57 -12.82 14.78 -18.48
C GLU A 57 -12.71 14.21 -19.90
N ASN A 58 -12.67 12.88 -20.06
CA ASN A 58 -12.28 12.24 -21.33
C ASN A 58 -13.37 11.39 -22.00
N ILE A 59 -14.50 11.11 -21.32
CA ILE A 59 -15.48 10.07 -21.70
C ILE A 59 -15.95 10.15 -23.16
N LYS A 60 -16.07 11.36 -23.72
CA LYS A 60 -16.53 11.56 -25.11
C LYS A 60 -15.61 10.93 -26.16
N ASN A 61 -14.34 10.74 -25.84
CA ASN A 61 -13.32 10.28 -26.77
C ASN A 61 -12.78 8.88 -26.44
N ILE A 62 -13.14 8.31 -25.29
CA ILE A 62 -12.63 6.98 -24.88
C ILE A 62 -13.10 5.90 -25.85
N GLU A 63 -12.17 5.21 -26.48
CA GLU A 63 -12.49 4.12 -27.41
C GLU A 63 -12.53 2.78 -26.68
N GLU A 64 -11.50 2.51 -25.87
CA GLU A 64 -11.25 1.23 -25.21
C GLU A 64 -10.90 1.41 -23.72
N VAL A 65 -11.51 0.58 -22.88
CA VAL A 65 -11.20 0.44 -21.45
C VAL A 65 -10.95 -1.04 -21.16
N ILE A 66 -9.78 -1.38 -20.64
CA ILE A 66 -9.46 -2.71 -20.13
C ILE A 66 -9.43 -2.65 -18.61
N VAL A 67 -10.26 -3.47 -17.98
CA VAL A 67 -10.23 -3.65 -16.53
C VAL A 67 -9.19 -4.71 -16.20
N VAL A 68 -8.16 -4.32 -15.48
CA VAL A 68 -7.13 -5.23 -15.01
C VAL A 68 -7.48 -5.69 -13.61
N THR A 69 -7.70 -7.00 -13.47
CA THR A 69 -7.88 -7.68 -12.19
C THR A 69 -6.71 -8.61 -11.95
N ILE A 70 -6.23 -8.64 -10.72
CA ILE A 70 -5.14 -9.51 -10.27
C ILE A 70 -5.63 -10.44 -9.17
N THR A 71 -4.93 -11.53 -8.92
CA THR A 71 -5.24 -12.40 -7.79
C THR A 71 -4.91 -11.70 -6.47
N ILE A 72 -5.59 -12.11 -5.39
CA ILE A 72 -5.26 -11.63 -4.04
C ILE A 72 -3.80 -11.90 -3.67
N LYS A 73 -3.23 -13.01 -4.17
CA LYS A 73 -1.81 -13.35 -3.99
C LYS A 73 -0.90 -12.32 -4.65
N GLU A 74 -1.16 -11.97 -5.91
CA GLU A 74 -0.39 -10.96 -6.65
C GLU A 74 -0.50 -9.59 -5.99
N MET A 75 -1.72 -9.16 -5.63
CA MET A 75 -1.95 -7.89 -4.94
C MET A 75 -1.18 -7.84 -3.61
N SER A 76 -1.21 -8.91 -2.83
CA SER A 76 -0.48 -8.97 -1.56
C SER A 76 1.03 -8.91 -1.79
N LYS A 77 1.55 -9.55 -2.83
CA LYS A 77 2.98 -9.47 -3.19
C LYS A 77 3.37 -8.04 -3.58
N GLU A 78 2.56 -7.34 -4.38
CA GLU A 78 2.79 -5.94 -4.74
C GLU A 78 2.79 -5.01 -3.51
N ILE A 79 1.87 -5.23 -2.57
CA ILE A 79 1.83 -4.51 -1.29
C ILE A 79 3.12 -4.74 -0.49
N LEU A 80 3.57 -5.99 -0.37
CA LEU A 80 4.78 -6.32 0.37
C LEU A 80 6.02 -5.67 -0.25
N LEU A 81 6.17 -5.74 -1.59
CA LEU A 81 7.26 -5.09 -2.30
C LEU A 81 7.21 -3.57 -2.15
N SER A 82 6.02 -2.96 -2.27
CA SER A 82 5.83 -1.52 -2.05
C SER A 82 6.18 -1.11 -0.62
N THR A 83 5.93 -1.98 0.35
CA THR A 83 6.30 -1.76 1.76
C THR A 83 7.81 -1.81 1.94
N VAL A 84 8.51 -2.78 1.34
CA VAL A 84 9.98 -2.84 1.33
C VAL A 84 10.57 -1.53 0.77
N ASP A 85 10.09 -1.12 -0.40
CA ASP A 85 10.54 0.11 -1.07
C ASP A 85 10.28 1.36 -0.21
N TYR A 86 9.10 1.45 0.41
CA TYR A 86 8.77 2.57 1.29
C TYR A 86 9.70 2.62 2.50
N VAL A 87 9.85 1.50 3.21
CA VAL A 87 10.68 1.42 4.42
C VAL A 87 12.14 1.77 4.09
N GLU A 88 12.67 1.26 2.98
CA GLU A 88 14.03 1.58 2.53
C GLU A 88 14.23 3.08 2.29
N ARG A 89 13.29 3.73 1.58
CA ARG A 89 13.36 5.18 1.33
C ARG A 89 13.09 6.01 2.57
N ALA A 90 12.27 5.52 3.49
CA ALA A 90 11.90 6.27 4.70
C ALA A 90 13.07 6.36 5.69
N ILE A 91 13.88 5.32 5.85
CA ILE A 91 15.02 5.32 6.81
C ILE A 91 15.91 6.57 6.71
N PRO A 92 16.48 6.96 5.54
CA PRO A 92 17.31 8.16 5.44
C PRO A 92 16.52 9.46 5.61
N GLU A 93 15.21 9.48 5.29
CA GLU A 93 14.38 10.67 5.52
C GLU A 93 14.01 10.83 7.01
N ILE A 94 13.78 9.73 7.73
CA ILE A 94 13.58 9.72 9.18
C ILE A 94 14.84 10.22 9.90
N ASP A 95 16.02 9.80 9.44
CA ASP A 95 17.31 10.26 9.97
C ASP A 95 17.45 11.78 9.86
N ARG A 96 17.17 12.34 8.67
CA ARG A 96 17.15 13.79 8.45
C ARG A 96 16.09 14.49 9.29
N LEU A 97 14.90 13.90 9.40
CA LEU A 97 13.79 14.47 10.16
C LEU A 97 14.13 14.54 11.66
N SER A 98 14.71 13.48 12.23
CA SER A 98 15.23 13.48 13.60
C SER A 98 16.23 14.63 13.81
N ASP A 99 17.15 14.81 12.86
CA ASP A 99 18.16 15.85 12.85
C ASP A 99 17.58 17.29 12.78
N GLU A 100 16.42 17.46 12.16
CA GLU A 100 15.64 18.71 12.14
C GLU A 100 14.99 18.98 13.50
N PHE A 101 14.42 17.95 14.15
CA PHE A 101 13.76 18.05 15.47
C PHE A 101 14.76 18.30 16.61
N TYR A 102 15.96 17.70 16.60
CA TYR A 102 17.02 18.02 17.57
C TYR A 102 17.46 19.49 17.54
N LYS A 103 17.31 20.15 16.38
CA LYS A 103 17.70 21.55 16.19
C LYS A 103 16.50 22.45 16.47
N THR A 104 15.71 22.72 15.45
CA THR A 104 14.51 23.55 15.53
C THR A 104 13.65 23.18 14.32
N PRO A 105 12.57 22.41 14.52
CA PRO A 105 11.72 21.99 13.41
C PRO A 105 11.02 23.21 12.79
N HIS A 106 10.92 23.21 11.48
CA HIS A 106 10.12 24.18 10.71
C HIS A 106 8.81 23.55 10.23
N ARG A 107 7.94 24.34 9.61
CA ARG A 107 6.64 23.88 9.10
C ARG A 107 6.76 22.62 8.25
N ASP A 108 7.78 22.55 7.40
CA ASP A 108 8.00 21.40 6.51
C ASP A 108 8.40 20.14 7.28
N SER A 109 9.08 20.26 8.44
CA SER A 109 9.36 19.11 9.33
C SER A 109 8.07 18.48 9.83
N TRP A 110 7.10 19.29 10.21
CA TRP A 110 5.79 18.80 10.67
C TRP A 110 4.99 18.15 9.55
N THR A 111 5.08 18.67 8.33
CA THR A 111 4.47 18.03 7.16
C THR A 111 5.10 16.66 6.90
N LYS A 112 6.43 16.57 6.85
CA LYS A 112 7.14 15.30 6.70
C LYS A 112 6.80 14.29 7.80
N LEU A 113 6.67 14.76 9.04
CA LEU A 113 6.26 13.91 10.15
C LEU A 113 4.82 13.37 9.97
N THR A 114 3.91 14.21 9.48
CA THR A 114 2.53 13.80 9.18
C THR A 114 2.52 12.74 8.07
N ASP A 115 3.25 12.99 6.97
CA ASP A 115 3.38 12.05 5.86
C ASP A 115 3.97 10.70 6.32
N LEU A 116 4.97 10.74 7.22
CA LEU A 116 5.56 9.55 7.83
C LEU A 116 4.54 8.76 8.66
N ILE A 117 3.77 9.44 9.51
CA ILE A 117 2.73 8.80 10.35
C ILE A 117 1.65 8.16 9.46
N ASP A 118 1.23 8.83 8.39
CA ASP A 118 0.26 8.29 7.45
C ASP A 118 0.81 7.08 6.69
N GLY A 119 2.09 7.11 6.31
CA GLY A 119 2.77 5.94 5.75
C GLY A 119 2.85 4.77 6.74
N ILE A 120 3.14 5.02 8.03
CA ILE A 120 3.13 3.97 9.07
C ILE A 120 1.73 3.35 9.19
N LYS A 121 0.67 4.17 9.22
CA LYS A 121 -0.71 3.67 9.25
C LYS A 121 -1.02 2.80 8.04
N TRP A 122 -0.63 3.23 6.85
CA TRP A 122 -0.81 2.44 5.62
C TRP A 122 -0.12 1.08 5.71
N ILE A 123 1.10 1.01 6.24
CA ILE A 123 1.81 -0.26 6.47
C ILE A 123 1.03 -1.16 7.44
N MET A 124 0.53 -0.60 8.54
CA MET A 124 -0.25 -1.36 9.52
C MET A 124 -1.56 -1.88 8.94
N ASP A 125 -2.30 -1.04 8.21
CA ASP A 125 -3.58 -1.39 7.61
C ASP A 125 -3.42 -2.48 6.55
N THR A 126 -2.41 -2.35 5.68
CA THR A 126 -2.13 -3.33 4.64
C THR A 126 -1.64 -4.67 5.21
N PHE A 127 -0.82 -4.64 6.27
CA PHE A 127 -0.49 -5.85 7.03
C PHE A 127 -1.75 -6.55 7.54
N MET A 128 -2.69 -5.82 8.17
CA MET A 128 -3.92 -6.41 8.70
C MET A 128 -4.80 -7.02 7.60
N ILE A 129 -4.86 -6.42 6.42
CA ILE A 129 -5.58 -6.96 5.25
C ILE A 129 -4.99 -8.32 4.84
N ILE A 130 -3.66 -8.44 4.81
CA ILE A 130 -2.98 -9.69 4.44
C ILE A 130 -3.11 -10.73 5.57
N ASP A 131 -2.83 -10.35 6.81
CA ASP A 131 -2.78 -11.25 7.97
C ASP A 131 -4.14 -11.91 8.27
N THR A 132 -5.23 -11.15 8.11
CA THR A 132 -6.59 -11.65 8.32
C THR A 132 -7.16 -12.42 7.12
N ASN A 133 -6.39 -12.51 6.02
CA ASN A 133 -6.84 -13.21 4.83
C ASN A 133 -6.92 -14.73 5.07
N LYS A 134 -8.07 -15.33 4.74
CA LYS A 134 -8.29 -16.78 4.89
C LYS A 134 -7.31 -17.63 4.06
N GLN A 135 -6.72 -17.05 3.02
CA GLN A 135 -5.73 -17.68 2.13
C GLN A 135 -4.31 -17.18 2.40
N LEU A 136 -4.00 -16.71 3.62
CA LEU A 136 -2.65 -16.29 4.00
C LEU A 136 -1.56 -17.30 3.59
N LYS A 137 -1.88 -18.60 3.62
CA LYS A 137 -0.95 -19.70 3.25
C LYS A 137 -0.50 -19.65 1.80
N ASP A 138 -1.34 -19.10 0.93
CA ASP A 138 -1.05 -18.97 -0.49
C ASP A 138 -0.29 -17.67 -0.78
N ILE A 139 -0.29 -16.71 0.16
CA ILE A 139 0.33 -15.40 0.06
C ILE A 139 1.74 -15.41 0.65
N VAL A 140 1.91 -15.99 1.83
CA VAL A 140 3.14 -15.98 2.63
C VAL A 140 3.70 -17.39 2.71
N ASN A 141 4.89 -17.57 2.13
CA ASN A 141 5.58 -18.87 2.16
C ASN A 141 6.34 -19.09 3.48
N ASN A 142 6.93 -18.03 4.04
CA ASN A 142 7.71 -18.07 5.27
C ASN A 142 6.91 -17.53 6.46
N TYR A 143 6.14 -18.41 7.09
CA TYR A 143 5.30 -18.07 8.24
C TYR A 143 6.09 -17.61 9.47
N GLU A 144 7.33 -18.07 9.64
CA GLU A 144 8.16 -17.66 10.77
C GLU A 144 8.56 -16.19 10.63
N GLU A 145 9.09 -15.81 9.47
CA GLU A 145 9.47 -14.42 9.16
C GLU A 145 8.25 -13.50 9.15
N TRP A 146 7.09 -13.96 8.66
CA TRP A 146 5.84 -13.20 8.75
C TRP A 146 5.41 -12.93 10.20
N ASN A 147 5.49 -13.92 11.08
CA ASN A 147 5.18 -13.73 12.49
C ASN A 147 6.18 -12.80 13.19
N LEU A 148 7.44 -12.78 12.75
CA LEU A 148 8.41 -11.80 13.24
C LEU A 148 8.08 -10.39 12.74
N TYR A 149 7.65 -10.25 11.49
CA TYR A 149 7.18 -8.97 10.95
C TYR A 149 5.92 -8.48 11.67
N ALA A 150 4.99 -9.38 11.98
CA ALA A 150 3.80 -9.05 12.78
C ALA A 150 4.17 -8.44 14.14
N LYS A 151 5.22 -8.92 14.80
CA LYS A 151 5.71 -8.32 16.05
C LYS A 151 6.18 -6.88 15.84
N ASP A 152 6.91 -6.61 14.76
CA ASP A 152 7.34 -5.25 14.44
C ASP A 152 6.14 -4.31 14.20
N ILE A 153 5.06 -4.82 13.57
CA ILE A 153 3.81 -4.06 13.39
C ILE A 153 3.15 -3.72 14.73
N PHE A 154 3.14 -4.66 15.68
CA PHE A 154 2.64 -4.36 17.02
C PHE A 154 3.52 -3.35 17.76
N SER A 155 4.84 -3.45 17.61
CA SER A 155 5.78 -2.44 18.15
C SER A 155 5.57 -1.06 17.51
N LEU A 156 5.27 -0.98 16.21
CA LEU A 156 4.91 0.30 15.57
C LEU A 156 3.64 0.90 16.19
N LYS A 157 2.64 0.06 16.45
CA LYS A 157 1.40 0.51 17.08
C LYS A 157 1.64 1.06 18.49
N GLU A 158 2.44 0.37 19.29
CA GLU A 158 2.82 0.83 20.63
C GLU A 158 3.59 2.15 20.54
N LEU A 159 4.58 2.23 19.64
CA LEU A 159 5.35 3.44 19.42
C LEU A 159 4.46 4.64 19.03
N LEU A 160 3.46 4.46 18.16
CA LEU A 160 2.53 5.53 17.79
C LEU A 160 1.67 6.03 18.95
N VAL A 161 1.33 5.16 19.91
CA VAL A 161 0.59 5.57 21.13
C VAL A 161 1.48 6.44 22.01
N ASP A 162 2.72 6.02 22.23
CA ASP A 162 3.69 6.80 23.01
C ASP A 162 4.01 8.13 22.31
N PHE A 163 4.03 8.13 20.97
CA PHE A 163 4.31 9.30 20.17
C PHE A 163 3.22 10.37 20.28
N GLU A 164 1.96 9.98 20.44
CA GLU A 164 0.83 10.92 20.60
C GLU A 164 1.03 11.85 21.80
N GLU A 165 1.39 11.30 22.97
CA GLU A 165 1.65 12.09 24.19
C GLU A 165 2.83 13.06 24.02
N ILE A 166 3.88 12.63 23.32
CA ILE A 166 5.07 13.44 23.07
C ILE A 166 4.78 14.59 22.12
N LEU A 167 3.94 14.36 21.10
CA LEU A 167 3.53 15.38 20.13
C LEU A 167 2.66 16.46 20.78
N GLU A 168 1.76 16.08 21.69
CA GLU A 168 0.93 17.05 22.44
C GLU A 168 1.78 18.03 23.26
N ASN A 169 2.89 17.54 23.83
CA ASN A 169 3.79 18.34 24.66
C ASN A 169 4.86 19.11 23.87
N ASN A 170 4.93 18.91 22.54
CA ASN A 170 5.95 19.51 21.68
C ASN A 170 7.38 19.25 22.17
N ASP A 171 7.65 18.07 22.74
CA ASP A 171 9.00 17.71 23.19
C ASP A 171 9.85 17.30 21.98
N TYR A 172 10.54 18.28 21.37
CA TYR A 172 11.32 18.05 20.15
C TYR A 172 12.47 17.08 20.34
N VAL A 173 13.04 17.01 21.55
CA VAL A 173 14.13 16.06 21.84
C VAL A 173 13.57 14.65 21.87
N SER A 174 12.45 14.44 22.59
CA SER A 174 11.79 13.13 22.59
C SER A 174 11.27 12.72 21.21
N ILE A 175 10.79 13.66 20.39
CA ILE A 175 10.42 13.36 18.99
C ILE A 175 11.63 12.86 18.22
N ALA A 176 12.76 13.58 18.31
CA ALA A 176 13.98 13.21 17.63
C ALA A 176 14.56 11.87 18.11
N ASP A 177 14.46 11.59 19.42
CA ASP A 177 14.88 10.33 20.03
C ASP A 177 14.06 9.15 19.49
N ILE A 178 12.73 9.25 19.47
CA ILE A 178 11.85 8.21 18.91
C ILE A 178 12.19 7.94 17.45
N LEU A 179 12.33 9.00 16.63
CA LEU A 179 12.65 8.84 15.22
C LEU A 179 14.00 8.13 15.02
N SER A 180 15.03 8.53 15.76
CA SER A 180 16.41 8.04 15.56
C SER A 180 16.70 6.69 16.21
N TYR A 181 16.26 6.49 17.45
CA TYR A 181 16.64 5.35 18.27
C TYR A 181 15.60 4.24 18.32
N GLU A 182 14.35 4.50 17.93
CA GLU A 182 13.27 3.52 17.98
C GLU A 182 12.75 3.19 16.59
N LEU A 183 12.33 4.20 15.82
CA LEU A 183 11.70 4.00 14.53
C LEU A 183 12.69 3.51 13.45
N ILE A 184 13.89 4.11 13.34
CA ILE A 184 14.90 3.66 12.36
C ILE A 184 15.31 2.20 12.60
N PRO A 185 15.68 1.75 13.82
CA PRO A 185 15.97 0.34 14.07
C PRO A 185 14.80 -0.59 13.75
N LEU A 186 13.58 -0.18 14.08
CA LEU A 186 12.37 -0.95 13.78
C LEU A 186 12.17 -1.10 12.27
N PHE A 187 12.28 0.00 11.51
CA PHE A 187 12.18 -0.02 10.04
C PHE A 187 13.26 -0.90 9.38
N ARG A 188 14.50 -0.85 9.88
CA ARG A 188 15.56 -1.77 9.40
C ARG A 188 15.19 -3.23 9.65
N GLY A 189 14.71 -3.53 10.85
CA GLY A 189 14.25 -4.87 11.21
C GLY A 189 13.08 -5.34 10.35
N MET A 190 12.12 -4.46 10.05
CA MET A 190 10.99 -4.78 9.17
C MET A 190 11.46 -5.08 7.75
N LYS A 191 12.36 -4.25 7.20
CA LYS A 191 12.91 -4.43 5.85
C LYS A 191 13.52 -5.83 5.69
N GLU A 192 14.39 -6.25 6.60
CA GLU A 192 15.06 -7.55 6.54
C GLU A 192 14.06 -8.73 6.52
N LYS A 193 12.98 -8.65 7.31
CA LYS A 193 11.96 -9.70 7.38
C LYS A 193 11.08 -9.69 6.13
N LEU A 194 10.67 -8.51 5.68
CA LEU A 194 9.87 -8.34 4.48
C LEU A 194 10.60 -8.81 3.23
N GLU A 195 11.90 -8.54 3.09
CA GLU A 195 12.70 -9.04 1.97
C GLU A 195 12.68 -10.58 1.90
N LYS A 196 12.79 -11.26 3.05
CA LYS A 196 12.67 -12.74 3.08
C LYS A 196 11.27 -13.21 2.72
N VAL A 197 10.22 -12.53 3.19
CA VAL A 197 8.83 -12.90 2.89
C VAL A 197 8.47 -12.63 1.42
N ALA A 198 8.95 -11.52 0.85
CA ALA A 198 8.55 -11.04 -0.48
C ALA A 198 9.41 -11.58 -1.63
N LEU A 199 10.68 -11.90 -1.38
CA LEU A 199 11.67 -12.27 -2.40
C LEU A 199 12.03 -13.75 -2.43
N GLU A 200 11.61 -14.57 -1.45
CA GLU A 200 11.73 -16.02 -1.57
C GLU A 200 10.79 -16.53 -2.68
N GLU A 201 11.35 -16.70 -3.89
CA GLU A 201 10.68 -17.37 -4.99
C GLU A 201 10.33 -18.81 -4.62
N VAL A 202 9.18 -19.26 -5.13
CA VAL A 202 8.75 -20.65 -5.07
C VAL A 202 9.79 -21.48 -5.82
N GLU A 203 10.66 -22.20 -5.12
CA GLU A 203 11.20 -23.45 -5.66
C GLU A 203 9.99 -24.37 -5.86
N ILE A 204 9.42 -24.34 -7.07
CA ILE A 204 8.48 -25.36 -7.50
C ILE A 204 9.34 -26.62 -7.61
N ASP A 205 9.34 -27.43 -6.56
CA ASP A 205 9.77 -28.82 -6.60
C ASP A 205 8.97 -29.50 -7.72
N ASN A 206 9.59 -29.63 -8.89
CA ASN A 206 9.12 -30.51 -9.93
C ASN A 206 9.41 -31.94 -9.47
N ALA A 207 8.42 -32.58 -8.84
CA ALA A 207 8.40 -34.00 -8.52
C ALA A 207 7.17 -34.68 -9.14
#